data_AF-A0A820YLW8-F1
#
_entry.id   AF-A0A820YLW8-F1
#
_cell.length_a   1.000
_cell.length_b   1.000
_cell.length_c   1.000
_cell.angle_alpha   90.00
_cell.angle_beta   90.00
_cell.angle_gamma   90.00
#
_symmetry.space_group_name_H-M   'P 1'
#
loop_
_entity.id
_entity.type
_entity.pdbx_description
1 polymer ?
#
loop_
_entity_poly.entity_id
_entity_poly.type
_entity_poly.pdbx_seq_one_letter_code
_entity_poly.pdbx_strand_id
1 'polypeptide(L)'
;GNFQDLAKREITVAERQKIGRFFYRFRNGESGADVYDRVSSFMDSLFREMDGNLMPNSNILIVSHGLFMRLFLMRFYRWSVEKFHTLENFNNCGYCILERDDQDGSFILKTELKIFPERKRTAMKDLKEKFSEQSFNEEIITTSYTRDTKNDEKKND
;
A
#
# COMPACT_ATOMS: atom_id res chain seq x y z
N GLY A 1 5.88 28.90 -6.59
CA GLY A 1 6.38 27.85 -7.50
C GLY A 1 7.47 27.06 -6.80
N ASN A 2 7.47 25.74 -6.93
CA ASN A 2 8.40 24.85 -6.24
C ASN A 2 9.78 24.88 -6.93
N PHE A 3 10.57 25.93 -6.69
CA PHE A 3 11.90 26.09 -7.29
C PHE A 3 12.85 25.07 -6.68
N GLN A 4 13.16 24.02 -7.44
CA GLN A 4 14.08 22.96 -7.03
C GLN A 4 15.42 23.15 -7.75
N ASP A 5 16.49 23.16 -6.97
CA ASP A 5 17.86 23.08 -7.47
C ASP A 5 18.05 21.72 -8.18
N LEU A 6 18.32 21.76 -9.49
CA LEU A 6 18.40 20.57 -10.35
C LEU A 6 19.51 19.61 -9.90
N ALA A 7 20.68 20.14 -9.50
CA ALA A 7 21.79 19.31 -9.05
C ALA A 7 21.44 18.56 -7.75
N LYS A 8 20.78 19.25 -6.81
CA LYS A 8 20.29 18.61 -5.58
C LYS A 8 19.21 17.57 -5.89
N ARG A 9 18.31 17.85 -6.84
CA ARG A 9 17.26 16.91 -7.25
C ARG A 9 17.84 15.62 -7.82
N GLU A 10 18.87 15.70 -8.66
CA GLU A 10 19.51 14.53 -9.25
C GLU A 10 20.15 13.63 -8.18
N ILE A 11 20.87 14.22 -7.22
CA ILE A 11 21.46 13.50 -6.08
C ILE A 11 20.37 12.79 -5.29
N THR A 12 19.32 13.51 -4.89
CA THR A 12 18.19 12.96 -4.13
C THR A 12 17.46 11.85 -4.90
N VAL A 13 17.29 11.98 -6.21
CA VAL A 13 16.70 10.93 -7.04
C VAL A 13 17.57 9.68 -7.06
N ALA A 14 18.89 9.83 -7.20
CA ALA A 14 19.83 8.72 -7.21
C ALA A 14 19.87 7.99 -5.85
N GLU A 15 19.90 8.72 -4.74
CA GLU A 15 19.82 8.14 -3.39
C GLU A 15 18.52 7.37 -3.17
N ARG A 16 17.39 7.97 -3.57
CA ARG A 16 16.08 7.33 -3.49
C ARG A 16 16.00 6.05 -4.30
N GLN A 17 16.62 6.02 -5.48
CA GLN A 17 16.65 4.81 -6.31
C GLN A 17 17.44 3.68 -5.64
N LYS A 18 18.48 4.01 -4.87
CA LYS A 18 19.22 3.02 -4.08
C LYS A 18 18.38 2.51 -2.91
N ILE A 19 17.89 3.39 -2.04
CA ILE A 19 17.21 2.99 -0.80
C ILE A 19 15.79 2.43 -1.06
N GLY A 20 15.17 2.82 -2.17
CA GLY A 20 13.80 2.45 -2.51
C GLY A 20 12.78 3.44 -1.95
N ARG A 21 11.67 3.57 -2.67
CA ARG A 21 10.65 4.61 -2.42
C ARG A 21 9.91 4.47 -1.08
N PHE A 22 9.89 3.26 -0.52
CA PHE A 22 9.22 2.98 0.74
C PHE A 22 10.03 3.51 1.94
N PHE A 23 11.33 3.25 1.97
CA PHE A 23 12.19 3.61 3.10
C PHE A 23 12.87 4.98 2.97
N TYR A 24 13.06 5.50 1.75
CA TYR A 24 13.75 6.76 1.55
C TYR A 24 12.98 7.94 2.14
N ARG A 25 13.61 8.67 3.07
CA ARG A 25 13.09 9.90 3.66
C ARG A 25 13.85 11.10 3.08
N PHE A 26 13.11 12.03 2.48
CA PHE A 26 13.69 13.30 2.03
C PHE A 26 14.10 14.16 3.22
N ARG A 27 15.10 15.04 3.04
CA ARG A 27 15.43 16.05 4.05
C ARG A 27 14.20 16.93 4.31
N ASN A 28 13.73 16.95 5.56
CA ASN A 28 12.49 17.61 6.00
C ASN A 28 11.21 17.10 5.31
N GLY A 29 11.26 15.92 4.71
CA GLY A 29 10.10 15.28 4.11
C GLY A 29 9.79 13.95 4.77
N GLU A 30 8.78 13.27 4.23
CA GLU A 30 8.30 11.99 4.73
C GLU A 30 8.82 10.83 3.87
N SER A 31 8.98 9.67 4.50
CA SER A 31 9.20 8.40 3.82
C SER A 31 7.88 7.76 3.40
N GLY A 32 7.95 6.73 2.55
CA GLY A 32 6.78 5.92 2.25
C GLY A 32 6.25 5.16 3.47
N ALA A 33 7.12 4.76 4.39
CA ALA A 33 6.75 4.13 5.66
C ALA A 33 5.94 5.10 6.55
N ASP A 34 6.35 6.36 6.67
CA ASP A 34 5.59 7.38 7.42
C ASP A 34 4.16 7.54 6.89
N VAL A 35 4.02 7.54 5.56
CA VAL A 35 2.71 7.62 4.89
C VAL A 35 1.92 6.33 5.10
N TYR A 36 2.57 5.17 5.10
CA TYR A 36 1.94 3.86 5.33
C TYR A 36 1.29 3.75 6.71
N ASP A 37 1.92 4.33 7.75
CA ASP A 37 1.35 4.37 9.10
C ASP A 37 0.06 5.19 9.15
N ARG A 38 0.04 6.33 8.45
CA ARG A 38 -1.18 7.15 8.32
C ARG A 38 -2.26 6.47 7.50
N VAL A 39 -1.89 5.78 6.42
CA VAL A 39 -2.82 4.96 5.63
C VAL A 39 -3.46 3.89 6.51
N SER A 40 -2.69 3.25 7.38
CA SER A 40 -3.21 2.25 8.31
C SER A 40 -4.24 2.85 9.27
N SER A 41 -3.93 3.99 9.87
CA SER A 41 -4.86 4.70 10.77
C SER A 41 -6.14 5.15 10.06
N PHE A 42 -6.01 5.61 8.80
CA PHE A 42 -7.15 5.94 7.95
C PHE A 42 -8.02 4.71 7.66
N MET A 43 -7.40 3.58 7.33
CA MET A 43 -8.13 2.34 7.03
C MET A 43 -8.92 1.82 8.24
N ASP A 44 -8.39 1.93 9.45
CA ASP A 44 -9.11 1.52 10.66
C ASP A 44 -10.40 2.35 10.85
N SER A 45 -10.36 3.64 10.49
CA SER A 45 -11.56 4.49 10.50
C SER A 45 -12.52 4.15 9.36
N LEU A 46 -12.00 3.92 8.16
CA LEU A 46 -12.78 3.52 7.00
C LEU A 46 -13.57 2.23 7.25
N PHE A 47 -12.91 1.19 7.78
CA PHE A 47 -13.57 -0.09 8.04
C PHE A 47 -14.65 0.01 9.12
N ARG A 48 -14.44 0.82 10.17
CA ARG A 48 -15.48 1.08 11.17
C ARG A 48 -16.71 1.75 10.57
N GLU A 49 -16.51 2.69 9.63
CA GLU A 49 -17.61 3.34 8.92
C GLU A 49 -18.34 2.38 7.96
N MET A 50 -17.61 1.44 7.35
CA MET A 50 -18.17 0.40 6.48
C MET A 50 -18.98 -0.66 7.25
N ASP A 51 -18.52 -1.06 8.43
CA ASP A 51 -19.18 -2.09 9.26
C ASP A 51 -20.35 -1.50 10.08
N GLY A 52 -20.32 -0.21 10.39
CA GLY A 52 -21.46 0.46 11.00
C GLY A 52 -22.64 0.51 10.03
N ASN A 53 -23.88 0.42 10.55
CA ASN A 53 -25.13 0.70 9.81
C ASN A 53 -25.21 2.14 9.21
N LEU A 54 -24.10 2.87 9.20
CA LEU A 54 -23.95 4.24 8.74
C LEU A 54 -23.99 4.33 7.21
N MET A 55 -23.54 3.31 6.47
CA MET A 55 -23.49 3.34 5.00
C MET A 55 -23.85 2.00 4.32
N PRO A 56 -25.09 1.47 4.50
CA PRO A 56 -25.51 0.26 3.80
C PRO A 56 -25.52 0.50 2.28
N ASN A 57 -24.98 -0.48 1.52
CA ASN A 57 -24.99 -0.52 0.05
C ASN A 57 -24.44 0.73 -0.64
N SER A 58 -23.48 1.42 -0.03
CA SER A 58 -22.89 2.64 -0.56
C SER A 58 -21.55 2.38 -1.24
N ASN A 59 -21.28 3.12 -2.32
CA ASN A 59 -19.97 3.14 -2.96
C ASN A 59 -19.08 4.19 -2.28
N ILE A 60 -17.83 3.85 -1.99
CA ILE A 60 -16.86 4.74 -1.35
C ILE A 60 -15.89 5.27 -2.41
N LEU A 61 -15.76 6.59 -2.51
CA LEU A 61 -14.78 7.25 -3.36
C LEU A 61 -13.67 7.87 -2.50
N ILE A 62 -12.44 7.40 -2.72
CA ILE A 62 -11.25 7.93 -2.04
C ILE A 62 -10.44 8.75 -3.05
N VAL A 63 -10.33 10.06 -2.82
CA VAL A 63 -9.54 10.97 -3.67
C VAL A 63 -8.24 11.32 -2.96
N SER A 64 -7.10 11.00 -3.58
CA SER A 64 -5.77 11.22 -2.98
C SER A 64 -4.67 11.31 -4.05
N HIS A 65 -3.42 11.09 -3.65
CA HIS A 65 -2.24 11.12 -4.51
C HIS A 65 -1.76 9.71 -4.88
N GLY A 66 -1.03 9.60 -6.01
CA GLY A 66 -0.58 8.29 -6.50
C GLY A 66 0.32 7.49 -5.54
N LEU A 67 1.10 8.15 -4.67
CA LEU A 67 1.85 7.45 -3.61
C LEU A 67 0.92 6.88 -2.55
N PHE A 68 -0.05 7.67 -2.08
CA PHE A 68 -1.04 7.22 -1.11
C PHE A 68 -1.84 6.05 -1.64
N MET A 69 -2.35 6.12 -2.88
CA MET A 69 -3.13 5.04 -3.49
C MET A 69 -2.36 3.72 -3.55
N ARG A 70 -1.06 3.76 -3.88
CA ARG A 70 -0.22 2.55 -3.87
C ARG A 70 -0.01 1.99 -2.47
N LEU A 71 0.20 2.85 -1.48
CA LEU A 71 0.37 2.44 -0.08
C LEU A 71 -0.94 1.93 0.52
N PHE A 72 -2.08 2.51 0.12
CA PHE A 72 -3.41 2.03 0.44
C PHE A 72 -3.58 0.60 -0.07
N LEU A 73 -3.32 0.35 -1.37
CA LEU A 73 -3.41 -1.00 -1.93
C LEU A 73 -2.42 -1.97 -1.26
N MET A 74 -1.20 -1.51 -0.97
CA MET A 74 -0.22 -2.30 -0.23
C MET A 74 -0.76 -2.71 1.15
N ARG A 75 -1.32 -1.76 1.91
CA ARG A 75 -1.86 -2.01 3.26
C ARG A 75 -3.15 -2.83 3.23
N PHE A 76 -4.00 -2.59 2.24
CA PHE A 76 -5.28 -3.27 2.03
C PHE A 76 -5.10 -4.74 1.70
N TYR A 77 -4.21 -5.05 0.77
CA TYR A 77 -3.92 -6.44 0.36
C TYR A 77 -2.72 -7.07 1.08
N ARG A 78 -2.17 -6.40 2.09
CA ARG A 78 -0.98 -6.83 2.85
C ARG A 78 0.19 -7.21 1.93
N TRP A 79 0.40 -6.43 0.86
CA TRP A 79 1.49 -6.68 -0.07
C TRP A 79 2.85 -6.37 0.55
N SER A 80 3.85 -7.14 0.11
CA SER A 80 5.23 -6.92 0.52
C SER A 80 5.79 -5.62 -0.06
N VAL A 81 6.84 -5.09 0.56
CA VAL A 81 7.53 -3.89 0.09
C VAL A 81 8.09 -4.09 -1.33
N GLU A 82 8.51 -5.32 -1.66
CA GLU A 82 9.01 -5.67 -2.99
C GLU A 82 7.92 -5.53 -4.05
N LYS A 83 6.72 -6.05 -3.77
CA LYS A 83 5.57 -5.85 -4.65
C LYS A 83 5.21 -4.37 -4.74
N PHE A 84 5.25 -3.63 -3.64
CA PHE A 84 5.03 -2.19 -3.71
C PHE A 84 6.05 -1.49 -4.62
N HIS A 85 7.33 -1.88 -4.62
CA HIS A 85 8.35 -1.29 -5.50
C HIS A 85 8.18 -1.65 -6.97
N THR A 86 7.52 -2.76 -7.32
CA THR A 86 7.23 -3.09 -8.73
C THR A 86 6.11 -2.23 -9.31
N LEU A 87 5.21 -1.70 -8.49
CA LEU A 87 4.10 -0.88 -8.97
C LEU A 87 4.58 0.47 -9.55
N GLU A 88 4.02 0.83 -10.70
CA GLU A 88 4.13 2.20 -11.21
C GLU A 88 3.23 3.14 -10.43
N ASN A 89 3.52 4.45 -10.51
CA ASN A 89 2.56 5.44 -10.04
C ASN A 89 1.37 5.49 -10.98
N PHE A 90 0.18 5.73 -10.42
CA PHE A 90 -0.98 6.14 -11.21
C PHE A 90 -0.64 7.39 -12.03
N ASN A 91 -1.13 7.41 -13.27
CA ASN A 91 -1.12 8.61 -14.11
C ASN A 91 -1.92 9.73 -13.46
N ASN A 92 -1.77 10.96 -13.95
CA ASN A 92 -2.62 12.05 -13.50
C ASN A 92 -4.10 11.70 -13.74
N CYS A 93 -4.95 11.92 -12.74
CA CYS A 93 -6.35 11.50 -12.70
C CYS A 93 -6.59 9.98 -12.91
N GLY A 94 -5.56 9.14 -12.72
CA GLY A 94 -5.71 7.69 -12.73
C GLY A 94 -6.48 7.19 -11.50
N TYR A 95 -7.25 6.11 -11.68
CA TYR A 95 -8.05 5.50 -10.62
C TYR A 95 -7.92 3.98 -10.63
N CYS A 96 -8.36 3.33 -9.56
CA CYS A 96 -8.57 1.89 -9.50
C CYS A 96 -9.91 1.57 -8.86
N ILE A 97 -10.47 0.41 -9.22
CA ILE A 97 -11.76 -0.08 -8.72
C ILE A 97 -11.53 -1.33 -7.87
N LEU A 98 -12.05 -1.30 -6.65
CA LEU A 98 -12.17 -2.44 -5.76
C LEU A 98 -13.65 -2.81 -5.69
N GLU A 99 -13.98 -4.02 -6.13
CA GLU A 99 -15.35 -4.53 -6.14
C GLU A 99 -15.54 -5.49 -4.98
N ARG A 100 -16.61 -5.32 -4.20
CA ARG A 100 -16.92 -6.22 -3.09
C ARG A 100 -17.42 -7.56 -3.65
N ASP A 101 -16.88 -8.66 -3.15
CA ASP A 101 -17.41 -9.99 -3.38
C ASP A 101 -18.56 -10.24 -2.39
N ASP A 102 -19.72 -10.64 -2.90
CA ASP A 102 -20.90 -10.92 -2.09
C ASP A 102 -20.80 -12.23 -1.30
N GLN A 103 -19.88 -13.14 -1.68
CA GLN A 103 -19.72 -14.43 -1.02
C GLN A 103 -19.05 -14.30 0.35
N ASP A 104 -17.93 -13.57 0.43
CA ASP A 104 -17.11 -13.44 1.64
C ASP A 104 -16.96 -12.00 2.14
N GLY A 105 -17.47 -11.02 1.39
CA GLY A 105 -17.33 -9.60 1.70
C GLY A 105 -15.94 -9.02 1.46
N SER A 106 -15.03 -9.78 0.82
CA SER A 106 -13.71 -9.32 0.42
C SER A 106 -13.81 -8.31 -0.72
N PHE A 107 -12.72 -7.61 -1.02
CA PHE A 107 -12.67 -6.65 -2.12
C PHE A 107 -11.65 -7.09 -3.17
N ILE A 108 -12.12 -7.30 -4.40
CA ILE A 108 -11.32 -7.72 -5.53
C ILE A 108 -10.89 -6.49 -6.34
N LEU A 109 -9.59 -6.36 -6.56
CA LEU A 109 -9.05 -5.31 -7.41
C LEU A 109 -9.34 -5.62 -8.89
N LYS A 110 -10.24 -4.84 -9.50
CA LYS A 110 -10.64 -5.02 -10.91
C LYS A 110 -9.72 -4.30 -11.89
N THR A 111 -9.07 -3.23 -11.43
CA THR A 111 -8.16 -2.45 -12.27
C THR A 111 -6.79 -3.10 -12.34
N GLU A 112 -6.33 -3.37 -13.56
CA GLU A 112 -4.97 -3.82 -13.80
C GLU A 112 -3.96 -2.72 -13.43
N LEU A 113 -3.02 -3.05 -12.54
CA LEU A 113 -1.97 -2.12 -12.13
C LEU A 113 -0.78 -2.25 -13.06
N LYS A 114 -0.25 -1.10 -13.48
CA LYS A 114 1.02 -1.03 -14.20
C LYS A 114 2.17 -1.42 -13.28
N ILE A 115 3.03 -2.32 -13.77
CA ILE A 115 4.23 -2.78 -13.08
C ILE A 115 5.46 -2.45 -13.92
N PHE A 116 6.54 -2.01 -13.27
CA PHE A 116 7.83 -1.88 -13.92
C PHE A 116 8.37 -3.27 -14.27
N PRO A 117 8.81 -3.51 -15.52
CA PRO A 117 9.39 -4.79 -15.91
C PRO A 117 10.69 -5.08 -15.14
N GLU A 118 10.92 -6.37 -14.89
CA GLU A 118 11.89 -6.98 -13.96
C GLU A 118 13.37 -6.58 -14.10
N ARG A 119 13.74 -5.74 -15.08
CA ARG A 119 15.14 -5.39 -15.42
C ARG A 119 15.92 -4.62 -14.36
N LYS A 120 15.29 -4.18 -13.25
CA LYS A 120 15.96 -3.59 -12.08
C LYS A 120 15.99 -4.49 -10.84
N ARG A 121 15.52 -5.75 -10.95
CA ARG A 121 15.43 -6.67 -9.80
C ARG A 121 16.80 -7.13 -9.33
N THR A 122 17.78 -7.32 -10.23
CA THR A 122 19.16 -7.71 -9.89
C THR A 122 19.82 -6.67 -8.98
N ALA A 123 19.75 -5.39 -9.33
CA ALA A 123 20.34 -4.31 -8.52
C ALA A 123 19.69 -4.18 -7.13
N MET A 124 18.40 -4.51 -6.99
CA MET A 124 17.70 -4.51 -5.69
C MET A 124 17.98 -5.80 -4.89
N LYS A 125 18.25 -6.93 -5.58
CA LYS A 125 18.67 -8.21 -4.97
C LYS A 125 20.05 -8.07 -4.32
N ASP A 126 20.99 -7.48 -5.05
CA ASP A 126 22.36 -7.22 -4.58
C ASP A 126 22.37 -6.25 -3.39
N LEU A 127 21.41 -5.33 -3.35
CA LEU A 127 21.24 -4.41 -2.24
C LEU A 127 20.57 -5.09 -1.03
N LYS A 128 19.56 -5.95 -1.28
CA LYS A 128 18.92 -6.76 -0.24
C LYS A 128 19.90 -7.69 0.45
N GLU A 129 20.79 -8.36 -0.29
CA GLU A 129 21.83 -9.21 0.31
C GLU A 129 22.72 -8.41 1.28
N LYS A 130 23.06 -7.16 0.93
CA LYS A 130 23.82 -6.26 1.81
C LYS A 130 23.04 -5.76 3.04
N PHE A 131 21.72 -5.64 2.95
CA PHE A 131 20.88 -5.21 4.08
C PHE A 131 20.41 -6.38 4.96
N SER A 132 20.26 -7.59 4.39
CA SER A 132 19.82 -8.79 5.12
C SER A 132 20.86 -9.32 6.10
N GLU A 133 22.15 -9.02 5.89
CA GLU A 133 23.19 -9.33 6.88
C GLU A 133 23.06 -8.48 8.16
N GLN A 134 22.25 -7.40 8.16
CA GLN A 134 22.16 -6.46 9.28
C GLN A 134 20.81 -6.41 10.01
N SER A 135 19.79 -7.19 9.65
CA SER A 135 18.50 -7.12 10.36
C SER A 135 17.75 -8.46 10.42
N PHE A 136 17.75 -9.00 11.63
CA PHE A 136 16.95 -10.03 12.30
C PHE A 136 15.85 -10.82 11.55
N ASN A 137 15.87 -12.13 11.84
CA ASN A 137 14.82 -13.13 11.70
C ASN A 137 13.48 -12.68 12.32
N GLU A 138 12.36 -12.90 11.63
CA GLU A 138 11.14 -13.54 12.18
C GLU A 138 10.06 -13.82 11.12
N GLU A 139 9.15 -14.73 11.49
CA GLU A 139 8.37 -15.68 10.67
C GLU A 139 7.32 -15.11 9.70
N ILE A 140 7.11 -15.85 8.61
CA ILE A 140 6.08 -15.64 7.58
C ILE A 140 4.77 -16.27 8.07
N ILE A 141 3.78 -15.44 8.43
CA ILE A 141 2.39 -15.89 8.62
C ILE A 141 1.62 -15.62 7.32
N THR A 142 1.27 -16.69 6.61
CA THR A 142 0.36 -16.67 5.46
C THR A 142 -1.08 -16.53 5.97
N THR A 143 -1.81 -15.47 5.58
CA THR A 143 -3.26 -15.44 5.82
C THR A 143 -4.00 -14.63 4.74
N SER A 144 -4.89 -15.32 4.03
CA SER A 144 -6.00 -14.75 3.25
C SER A 144 -6.99 -14.05 4.17
N TYR A 145 -7.47 -12.87 3.79
CA TYR A 145 -8.52 -12.19 4.56
C TYR A 145 -9.86 -12.90 4.33
N THR A 146 -10.26 -13.75 5.27
CA THR A 146 -11.62 -14.29 5.41
C THR A 146 -12.21 -13.74 6.70
N ARG A 147 -13.41 -13.17 6.62
CA ARG A 147 -14.17 -12.66 7.77
C ARG A 147 -14.73 -13.86 8.55
N ASP A 148 -14.38 -14.00 9.84
CA ASP A 148 -15.07 -14.92 10.74
C ASP A 148 -16.50 -14.41 10.97
N THR A 149 -17.48 -15.02 10.30
CA THR A 149 -18.89 -14.83 10.62
C THR A 149 -19.24 -15.75 11.80
N LYS A 150 -19.13 -15.25 13.03
CA LYS A 150 -19.78 -15.92 14.17
C LYS A 150 -21.29 -15.67 14.11
N ASN A 151 -22.02 -16.77 13.95
CA ASN A 151 -23.45 -16.90 14.20
C ASN A 151 -23.85 -16.31 15.56
N ASP A 152 -24.62 -15.24 15.54
CA ASP A 152 -25.59 -14.96 16.60
C ASP A 152 -26.91 -15.64 16.24
N GLU A 153 -26.94 -16.97 16.39
CA GLU A 153 -28.19 -17.70 16.48
C GLU A 153 -28.80 -17.51 17.87
N LYS A 154 -29.87 -16.72 17.90
CA LYS A 154 -31.08 -16.90 18.73
C LYS A 154 -30.92 -17.74 20.01
N LYS A 155 -30.94 -17.07 21.16
CA LYS A 155 -31.62 -17.60 22.34
C LYS A 155 -32.96 -16.89 22.51
N ASN A 156 -33.99 -17.52 21.97
CA ASN A 156 -35.32 -17.45 22.55
C ASN A 156 -35.28 -18.34 23.80
N ASP A 157 -35.53 -17.74 24.96
CA ASP A 157 -36.29 -18.30 26.08
C ASP A 157 -36.73 -17.13 26.97
#